data_AF-A0AA40WED2-F1
#
_entry.id   AF-A0AA40WED2-F1
#
_cell.length_a   1.000
_cell.length_b   1.000
_cell.length_c   1.000
_cell.angle_alpha   90.00
_cell.angle_beta   90.00
_cell.angle_gamma   90.00
#
_symmetry.space_group_name_H-M   'P 1'
#
loop_
_entity.id
_entity.type
_entity.pdbx_description
1 polymer ?
#
loop_
_entity_poly.entity_id
_entity_poly.type
_entity_poly.pdbx_seq_one_letter_code
_entity_poly.pdbx_strand_id
1 'polypeptide(L)'
;KNAASVMAVVPATANIIGKMANGIADDLVTSAYLAATCPVIVAPAMNPFMYAHPAVQRNLKRLADDGVILADPSEGVVVCGDEGYGKLAEISVIQKLILDAHQKNS
;
A
#
# COMPACT_ATOMS: atom_id res chain seq x y z
N LYS A 1 7.65 -1.08 23.19
CA LYS A 1 7.32 0.24 22.59
C LYS A 1 7.42 0.09 21.08
N ASN A 2 6.32 0.29 20.34
CA ASN A 2 6.40 0.40 18.88
C ASN A 2 7.24 1.64 18.56
N ALA A 3 8.36 1.46 17.85
CA ALA A 3 9.37 2.50 17.62
C ALA A 3 9.17 3.28 16.32
N ALA A 4 8.29 2.82 15.42
CA ALA A 4 8.01 3.47 14.15
C ALA A 4 6.92 4.53 14.29
N SER A 5 7.17 5.74 13.78
CA SER A 5 6.17 6.82 13.72
C SER A 5 5.23 6.70 12.52
N VAL A 6 5.64 5.97 11.47
CA VAL A 6 4.87 5.65 10.26
C VAL A 6 5.37 4.30 9.73
N MET A 7 4.48 3.46 9.23
CA MET A 7 4.81 2.26 8.45
C MET A 7 4.43 2.49 7.00
N ALA A 8 5.33 2.19 6.05
CA ALA A 8 5.04 2.30 4.63
C ALA A 8 5.44 1.01 3.89
N VAL A 9 4.53 0.46 3.08
CA VAL A 9 4.79 -0.71 2.23
C VAL A 9 4.89 -0.24 0.78
N VAL A 10 6.10 -0.22 0.24
CA VAL A 10 6.43 0.36 -1.06
C VAL A 10 7.48 -0.49 -1.79
N PRO A 11 7.18 -1.07 -2.97
CA PRO A 11 5.83 -1.28 -3.51
C PRO A 11 5.05 -2.34 -2.72
N ALA A 12 3.73 -2.22 -2.71
CA ALA A 12 2.82 -3.25 -2.21
C ALA A 12 2.26 -4.08 -3.37
N THR A 13 2.60 -5.37 -3.38
CA THR A 13 2.07 -6.33 -4.38
C THR A 13 0.64 -6.74 -4.03
N ALA A 14 -0.07 -7.31 -5.01
CA ALA A 14 -1.41 -7.87 -4.78
C ALA A 14 -1.45 -8.90 -3.63
N ASN A 15 -0.37 -9.68 -3.47
CA ASN A 15 -0.25 -10.67 -2.41
C ASN A 15 -0.19 -10.02 -1.02
N ILE A 16 0.68 -9.02 -0.83
CA ILE A 16 0.78 -8.31 0.45
C ILE A 16 -0.53 -7.59 0.78
N ILE A 17 -1.15 -6.93 -0.22
CA ILE A 17 -2.46 -6.28 -0.06
C ILE A 17 -3.52 -7.30 0.37
N GLY A 18 -3.56 -8.48 -0.25
CA GLY A 18 -4.49 -9.54 0.12
C GLY A 18 -4.29 -10.05 1.54
N LYS A 19 -3.04 -10.29 1.95
CA LYS A 19 -2.72 -10.73 3.31
C LYS A 19 -3.09 -9.67 4.35
N MET A 20 -2.69 -8.41 4.13
CA MET A 20 -3.00 -7.30 5.03
C MET A 20 -4.52 -7.11 5.19
N ALA A 21 -5.28 -7.10 4.08
CA ALA A 21 -6.73 -6.87 4.12
C ALA A 21 -7.51 -7.98 4.86
N ASN A 22 -6.92 -9.17 4.98
CA ASN A 22 -7.56 -10.35 5.58
C ASN A 22 -6.88 -10.80 6.89
N GLY A 23 -5.97 -10.01 7.45
CA GLY A 23 -5.33 -10.30 8.74
C GLY A 23 -4.39 -11.51 8.74
N ILE A 24 -3.81 -11.87 7.58
CA ILE A 24 -2.83 -12.96 7.48
C ILE A 24 -1.46 -12.39 7.82
N ALA A 25 -0.85 -12.86 8.92
CA ALA A 25 0.45 -12.42 9.44
C ALA A 25 1.48 -13.57 9.41
N ASP A 26 1.84 -14.02 8.21
CA ASP A 26 2.74 -15.16 7.97
C ASP A 26 4.16 -14.75 7.55
N ASP A 27 4.41 -13.44 7.40
CA ASP A 27 5.73 -12.87 7.15
C ASP A 27 5.99 -11.63 8.03
N LEU A 28 7.23 -11.11 8.00
CA LEU A 28 7.62 -9.97 8.83
C LEU A 28 6.79 -8.72 8.53
N VAL A 29 6.50 -8.44 7.26
CA VAL A 29 5.79 -7.22 6.84
C VAL A 29 4.35 -7.27 7.34
N THR A 30 3.67 -8.39 7.12
CA THR A 30 2.27 -8.58 7.51
C THR A 30 2.10 -8.70 9.02
N SER A 31 3.06 -9.31 9.72
CA SER A 31 3.10 -9.32 11.19
C SER A 31 3.33 -7.93 11.77
N ALA A 32 4.23 -7.15 11.18
CA ALA A 32 4.47 -5.77 11.59
C ALA A 32 3.25 -4.87 11.36
N TYR A 33 2.53 -5.08 10.25
CA TYR A 33 1.26 -4.39 9.98
C TYR A 33 0.21 -4.68 11.05
N LEU A 34 0.01 -5.96 11.40
CA LEU A 34 -1.00 -6.35 12.38
C LEU A 34 -0.68 -5.82 13.79
N ALA A 35 0.61 -5.60 14.10
CA ALA A 35 1.07 -5.00 15.35
C ALA A 35 1.21 -3.47 15.28
N ALA A 36 0.99 -2.84 14.13
CA ALA A 36 1.25 -1.42 13.94
C ALA A 36 0.21 -0.57 14.71
N THR A 37 0.71 0.40 15.48
CA THR A 37 -0.11 1.41 16.16
C THR A 37 0.11 2.82 15.60
N CYS A 38 0.93 2.93 14.55
CA CYS A 38 1.18 4.15 13.80
C CYS A 38 0.39 4.12 12.49
N PRO A 39 0.21 5.25 11.77
CA PRO A 39 -0.37 5.23 10.45
C PRO A 39 0.40 4.36 9.49
N VAL A 40 -0.37 3.65 8.67
CA VAL A 40 0.14 2.73 7.66
C VAL A 40 -0.15 3.31 6.29
N ILE A 41 0.87 3.35 5.44
CA ILE A 41 0.77 3.75 4.04
C ILE A 41 1.05 2.52 3.16
N VAL A 42 0.25 2.33 2.12
CA VAL A 42 0.41 1.26 1.12
C VAL A 42 0.51 1.91 -0.25
N ALA A 43 1.57 1.61 -1.00
CA ALA A 43 1.75 2.07 -2.38
C ALA A 43 1.64 0.88 -3.35
N PRO A 44 0.44 0.60 -3.91
CA PRO A 44 0.24 -0.53 -4.81
C PRO A 44 1.12 -0.40 -6.06
N ALA A 45 1.73 -1.52 -6.47
CA ALA A 45 2.35 -1.62 -7.79
C ALA A 45 2.19 -3.04 -8.35
N MET A 46 1.57 -3.13 -9.51
CA MET A 46 1.30 -4.39 -10.21
C MET A 46 0.86 -4.10 -11.65
N ASN A 47 0.82 -5.13 -12.50
CA ASN A 47 0.26 -4.98 -13.85
C ASN A 47 -1.20 -4.45 -13.79
N PRO A 48 -1.65 -3.60 -14.74
CA PRO A 48 -2.99 -3.01 -14.72
C PRO A 48 -4.14 -4.02 -14.61
N PHE A 49 -4.03 -5.20 -15.24
CA PHE A 49 -5.04 -6.26 -15.13
C PHE A 49 -5.13 -6.83 -13.72
N MET A 50 -4.00 -6.95 -13.01
CA MET A 50 -4.00 -7.34 -11.59
C MET A 50 -4.62 -6.24 -10.74
N TYR A 51 -4.28 -4.98 -11.00
CA TYR A 51 -4.82 -3.86 -10.24
C TYR A 51 -6.34 -3.76 -10.39
N ALA A 52 -6.85 -3.85 -11.62
CA ALA A 52 -8.28 -3.81 -11.93
C ALA A 52 -9.06 -5.06 -11.45
N HIS A 53 -8.36 -6.11 -11.02
CA HIS A 53 -9.02 -7.34 -10.60
C HIS A 53 -9.94 -7.10 -9.38
N PRO A 54 -11.20 -7.59 -9.37
CA PRO A 54 -12.15 -7.31 -8.30
C PRO A 54 -11.67 -7.69 -6.90
N ALA A 55 -10.83 -8.74 -6.78
CA ALA A 55 -10.26 -9.11 -5.49
C ALA A 55 -9.28 -8.05 -4.95
N VAL A 56 -8.43 -7.47 -5.82
CA VAL A 56 -7.49 -6.42 -5.43
C VAL A 56 -8.26 -5.16 -5.03
N GLN A 57 -9.26 -4.77 -5.83
CA GLN A 57 -10.09 -3.60 -5.53
C GLN A 57 -10.86 -3.75 -4.21
N ARG A 58 -11.43 -4.94 -3.92
CA ARG A 58 -12.05 -5.22 -2.61
C ARG A 58 -11.05 -5.11 -1.45
N ASN A 59 -9.84 -5.64 -1.61
CA ASN A 59 -8.81 -5.60 -0.58
C ASN A 59 -8.31 -4.16 -0.34
N LEU A 60 -8.07 -3.39 -1.40
CA LEU A 60 -7.70 -1.97 -1.30
C LEU A 60 -8.78 -1.16 -0.58
N LYS A 61 -10.05 -1.37 -0.96
CA LYS A 61 -11.17 -0.72 -0.28
C LYS A 61 -11.19 -1.08 1.21
N ARG A 62 -11.02 -2.37 1.53
CA ARG A 62 -11.00 -2.82 2.93
C ARG A 62 -9.88 -2.15 3.74
N LEU A 63 -8.67 -2.09 3.19
CA LEU A 63 -7.55 -1.41 3.83
C LEU A 63 -7.83 0.09 4.04
N ALA A 64 -8.43 0.76 3.05
CA ALA A 64 -8.83 2.15 3.20
C ALA A 64 -9.90 2.34 4.29
N ASP A 65 -10.91 1.46 4.35
CA ASP A 65 -11.94 1.46 5.39
C ASP A 65 -11.32 1.21 6.79
N ASP A 66 -10.26 0.40 6.88
CA ASP A 66 -9.50 0.11 8.09
C ASP A 66 -8.50 1.24 8.46
N GLY A 67 -8.46 2.35 7.70
CA GLY A 67 -7.66 3.54 7.98
C GLY A 67 -6.26 3.56 7.36
N VAL A 68 -5.94 2.62 6.48
CA VAL A 68 -4.68 2.62 5.72
C VAL A 68 -4.71 3.68 4.64
N ILE A 69 -3.64 4.46 4.54
CA ILE A 69 -3.46 5.50 3.54
C ILE A 69 -2.96 4.85 2.25
N LEU A 70 -3.73 4.95 1.16
CA LEU A 70 -3.32 4.43 -0.14
C LEU A 70 -2.58 5.51 -0.93
N ALA A 71 -1.38 5.17 -1.42
CA ALA A 71 -0.68 5.97 -2.42
C ALA A 71 -1.10 5.45 -3.79
N ASP A 72 -2.09 6.11 -4.38
CA ASP A 72 -2.71 5.68 -5.63
C ASP A 72 -1.67 5.51 -6.75
N PRO A 73 -1.72 4.39 -7.50
CA PRO A 73 -0.79 4.17 -8.59
C PRO A 73 -0.96 5.20 -9.69
N SER A 74 0.09 5.37 -10.47
CA SER A 74 0.09 6.24 -11.65
C SER A 74 -0.34 5.48 -12.90
N GLU A 75 -0.83 6.22 -13.90
CA GLU A 75 -0.95 5.73 -15.27
C GLU A 75 0.43 5.68 -15.92
N GLY A 76 0.72 4.60 -16.65
CA GLY A 76 1.93 4.52 -17.47
C GLY A 76 2.19 3.12 -18.00
N VAL A 77 3.23 3.00 -18.83
CA VAL A 77 3.70 1.71 -19.35
C VAL A 77 4.27 0.90 -18.18
N VAL A 78 3.69 -0.26 -17.91
CA VAL A 78 4.29 -1.24 -17.00
C VAL A 78 5.29 -2.12 -17.75
N VAL A 79 6.16 -2.82 -17.02
CA VAL A 79 7.30 -3.60 -17.56
C VAL A 79 6.91 -4.58 -18.69
N CYS A 80 5.65 -5.00 -18.77
CA CYS A 80 5.13 -5.90 -19.81
C CYS A 80 4.78 -5.21 -21.15
N GLY A 81 4.84 -3.88 -21.24
CA GLY A 81 4.44 -3.12 -22.44
C GLY A 81 2.96 -2.72 -22.47
N ASP A 82 2.16 -3.16 -21.49
CA ASP A 82 0.77 -2.73 -21.32
C ASP A 82 0.74 -1.29 -20.77
N GLU A 83 -0.05 -0.42 -21.40
CA GLU A 83 -0.39 0.91 -20.86
C GLU A 83 -1.60 0.78 -19.93
N GLY A 84 -1.49 1.29 -18.70
CA GLY A 84 -2.64 1.33 -17.81
C GLY A 84 -2.33 1.76 -16.38
N TYR A 85 -3.39 1.78 -15.58
CA TYR A 85 -3.37 2.19 -14.18
C TYR A 85 -2.85 1.04 -13.30
N GLY A 86 -1.71 1.22 -12.62
CA GLY A 86 -1.08 0.15 -11.82
C GLY A 86 0.42 0.31 -11.60
N LYS A 87 1.07 1.26 -12.30
CA LYS A 87 2.44 1.66 -12.05
C LYS A 87 2.54 2.27 -10.65
N LEU A 88 3.64 2.00 -9.95
CA LEU A 88 3.90 2.60 -8.64
C LEU A 88 3.70 4.13 -8.71
N ALA A 89 3.09 4.70 -7.67
CA ALA A 89 2.98 6.15 -7.54
C ALA A 89 4.35 6.83 -7.67
N GLU A 90 4.39 8.06 -8.18
CA GLU A 90 5.64 8.83 -8.25
C GLU A 90 6.27 8.95 -6.85
N ILE A 91 7.59 8.81 -6.78
CA ILE A 91 8.32 8.76 -5.49
C ILE A 91 8.05 10.02 -4.65
N SER A 92 7.89 11.18 -5.29
CA SER A 92 7.54 12.44 -4.62
C SER A 92 6.18 12.39 -3.93
N VAL A 93 5.20 11.70 -4.50
CA VAL A 93 3.86 11.51 -3.90
C VAL A 93 3.98 10.64 -2.66
N ILE A 94 4.68 9.52 -2.75
CA ILE A 94 4.91 8.59 -1.63
C ILE A 94 5.67 9.29 -0.50
N GLN A 95 6.74 10.01 -0.83
CA GLN A 95 7.53 10.77 0.13
C GLN A 95 6.67 11.82 0.85
N LYS A 96 5.83 12.56 0.11
CA LYS A 96 4.92 13.54 0.69
C LYS A 96 3.95 12.89 1.69
N LEU A 97 3.34 11.76 1.34
CA LEU A 97 2.43 11.05 2.23
C LEU A 97 3.11 10.60 3.53
N ILE A 98 4.34 10.10 3.44
CA ILE A 98 5.11 9.68 4.62
C ILE A 98 5.42 10.88 5.53
N LEU A 99 5.86 12.00 4.95
CA LEU A 99 6.19 13.22 5.71
C LEU A 99 4.93 13.81 6.39
N ASP A 100 3.81 13.89 5.66
CA ASP A 100 2.55 14.39 6.20
C ASP A 100 2.03 13.51 7.35
N ALA A 101 2.13 12.17 7.20
CA ALA A 101 1.74 11.23 8.25
C ALA A 101 2.65 11.33 9.48
N HIS A 102 3.95 11.53 9.29
CA HIS A 102 4.90 11.68 10.40
C HIS A 102 4.65 12.94 11.22
N GLN A 103 4.39 14.08 10.56
CA GLN A 103 4.13 15.36 11.21
C GLN A 103 2.85 15.36 12.06
N LYS A 104 1.80 14.64 11.61
CA LYS A 104 0.54 14.53 12.37
C LYS A 104 0.63 13.68 13.63
N ASN A 105 1.65 12.84 13.78
CA ASN A 105 1.86 11.98 14.97
C ASN A 105 2.99 12.45 15.88
N SER A 106 3.67 13.53 15.53
CA SER A 106 4.71 14.15 16.37
C SER A 106 4.09 15.22 17.25
#